data_AF-A0A2S8BD26-F1
#
_entry.id   AF-A0A2S8BD26-F1
#
_cell.length_a   1.000
_cell.length_b   1.000
_cell.length_c   1.000
_cell.angle_alpha   90.00
_cell.angle_beta   90.00
_cell.angle_gamma   90.00
#
_symmetry.space_group_name_H-M   'P 1'
#
loop_
_entity.id
_entity.type
_entity.pdbx_description
1 polymer ?
#
loop_
_entity_poly.entity_id
_entity_poly.type
_entity_poly.pdbx_seq_one_letter_code
_entity_poly.pdbx_strand_id
1 'polypeptide(L)' 'MLRDGAEELATRIAAAGVPCTLQIWDGQFHVFQAAAPVLAPARAAVSEIGAFLRTTPTGIGDAGARR' A
#
# COMPACT_ATOMS: atom_id res chain seq x y z
N MET A 1 6.78 16.16 7.59
CA MET A 1 7.44 14.87 7.94
C MET A 1 6.77 13.76 7.11
N LEU A 2 7.32 12.55 7.00
CA LEU A 2 6.85 11.52 6.05
C LEU A 2 5.35 11.13 6.16
N ARG A 3 4.74 11.30 7.36
CA ARG A 3 3.29 11.12 7.57
C ARG A 3 2.47 12.17 6.82
N ASP A 4 2.71 13.45 7.09
CA ASP A 4 2.00 14.57 6.44
C ASP A 4 2.12 14.49 4.91
N GLY A 5 3.30 14.10 4.41
CA GLY A 5 3.51 13.90 2.97
C GLY A 5 2.68 12.74 2.38
N ALA A 6 2.46 11.67 3.14
CA ALA A 6 1.59 10.58 2.72
C ALA A 6 0.10 10.99 2.73
N GLU A 7 -0.33 11.76 3.73
CA GLU A 7 -1.68 12.33 3.83
C GLU A 7 -1.98 13.31 2.68
N GLU A 8 -1.02 14.18 2.34
CA GLU A 8 -1.12 15.11 1.21
C GLU A 8 -1.19 14.36 -0.13
N LEU A 9 -0.35 13.34 -0.31
CA LEU A 9 -0.37 12.53 -1.52
C LEU A 9 -1.71 11.80 -1.70
N ALA A 10 -2.22 11.16 -0.65
CA ALA A 10 -3.51 10.48 -0.68
C ALA A 10 -4.65 11.44 -1.05
N THR A 11 -4.63 12.66 -0.48
CA THR A 11 -5.60 13.72 -0.83
C THR A 11 -5.53 14.08 -2.31
N ARG A 12 -4.33 14.22 -2.87
CA ARG A 12 -4.15 14.54 -4.30
C ARG A 12 -4.60 13.41 -5.22
N ILE A 13 -4.30 12.15 -4.88
CA ILE A 13 -4.74 10.98 -5.66
C ILE A 13 -6.27 10.89 -5.66
N ALA A 14 -6.91 11.09 -4.49
CA ALA A 14 -8.37 11.11 -4.38
C ALA A 14 -8.99 12.26 -5.20
N ALA A 15 -8.39 13.46 -5.17
CA ALA A 15 -8.84 14.60 -5.97
C ALA A 15 -8.74 14.36 -7.48
N ALA A 16 -7.83 13.49 -7.93
CA ALA A 16 -7.71 13.07 -9.31
C ALA A 16 -8.71 11.97 -9.72
N GLY A 17 -9.59 11.53 -8.82
CA GLY A 17 -10.58 10.47 -9.08
C GLY A 17 -10.00 9.06 -9.13
N VAL A 18 -8.75 8.87 -8.69
CA VAL A 18 -8.10 7.56 -8.64
C VAL A 18 -8.41 6.89 -7.30
N PRO A 19 -8.88 5.63 -7.26
CA PRO A 19 -9.09 4.90 -6.02
C PRO A 19 -7.79 4.83 -5.19
N CYS A 20 -7.85 5.35 -3.96
CA CYS A 20 -6.71 5.40 -3.05
C CYS A 20 -7.14 4.99 -1.64
N THR A 21 -6.31 4.20 -0.98
CA THR A 21 -6.46 3.87 0.44
C THR A 21 -5.17 4.26 1.15
N LEU A 22 -5.27 5.12 2.17
CA LEU A 22 -4.16 5.46 3.04
C LEU A 22 -4.29 4.69 4.36
N GLN A 23 -3.23 3.99 4.75
CA GLN A 23 -3.15 3.29 6.03
C GLN A 23 -2.08 3.94 6.90
N ILE A 24 -2.50 4.44 8.06
CA ILE A 24 -1.58 4.98 9.07
C ILE A 24 -1.36 3.92 10.14
N TRP A 25 -0.09 3.62 10.40
CA TRP A 25 0.33 2.67 11.42
C TRP A 25 0.89 3.43 12.62
N ASP A 26 0.06 3.64 13.64
CA ASP A 26 0.47 4.40 14.82
C ASP A 26 1.62 3.72 15.58
N GLY A 27 2.55 4.54 16.05
CA GLY A 27 3.74 4.09 16.78
C GLY A 27 4.82 3.39 15.91
N GLN A 28 4.62 3.27 14.59
CA GLN A 28 5.62 2.67 13.72
C GLN A 28 6.60 3.70 13.15
N PHE A 29 7.85 3.29 13.01
CA PHE A 29 8.90 4.11 12.40
C PHE A 29 8.90 3.96 10.87
N HIS A 30 9.66 4.82 10.19
CA HIS A 30 9.78 4.80 8.74
C HIS A 30 10.30 3.44 8.24
N VAL A 31 9.60 2.82 7.30
CA VAL A 31 9.95 1.51 6.72
C VAL A 31 9.98 0.37 7.75
N PHE A 32 9.14 0.43 8.79
CA PHE A 32 9.02 -0.65 9.78
C PHE A 32 8.76 -2.03 9.17
N GLN A 33 8.21 -2.10 7.95
CA GLN A 33 7.98 -3.32 7.18
C GLN A 33 9.26 -4.15 6.99
N ALA A 34 10.44 -3.51 6.91
CA ALA A 34 11.73 -4.21 6.82
C ALA A 34 12.01 -5.10 8.04
N ALA A 35 11.38 -4.82 9.18
CA ALA A 35 11.47 -5.62 10.40
C ALA A 35 10.46 -6.79 10.45
N ALA A 36 9.79 -7.14 9.35
CA ALA A 36 8.81 -8.24 9.30
C ALA A 36 9.30 -9.57 9.96
N PRO A 37 10.57 -9.99 9.84
CA PRO A 37 11.02 -11.21 10.53
C PRO A 37 10.84 -11.18 12.05
N VAL A 38 10.87 -10.00 12.68
CA VAL A 38 10.90 -9.84 14.14
C VAL A 38 9.76 -8.99 14.71
N LEU A 39 9.10 -8.16 13.91
CA LEU A 39 8.05 -7.22 14.34
C LEU A 39 6.68 -7.64 13.81
N ALA A 40 5.72 -7.89 14.71
CA ALA A 40 4.39 -8.36 14.34
C ALA A 40 3.59 -7.34 13.48
N PRO A 41 3.54 -6.03 13.83
CA PRO A 41 2.95 -5.02 12.94
C PRO A 41 3.55 -5.01 11.53
N ALA A 42 4.85 -5.20 11.41
CA ALA A 42 5.52 -5.26 10.11
C ALA A 42 5.06 -6.45 9.26
N ARG A 43 4.87 -7.64 9.86
CA ARG A 43 4.29 -8.80 9.16
C ARG A 43 2.86 -8.54 8.71
N ALA A 44 2.05 -7.91 9.57
CA ALA A 44 0.68 -7.56 9.22
C ALA A 44 0.64 -6.63 8.01
N ALA A 45 1.43 -5.54 8.04
CA ALA A 45 1.54 -4.60 6.93
C ALA A 45 1.98 -5.29 5.61
N VAL A 46 2.97 -6.17 5.64
CA VAL A 46 3.40 -6.93 4.44
C VAL A 46 2.30 -7.87 3.93
N SER A 47 1.57 -8.53 4.83
CA SER A 47 0.45 -9.40 4.47
C SER A 47 -0.68 -8.62 3.78
N GLU A 48 -1.02 -7.44 4.30
CA GLU A 48 -2.03 -6.54 3.73
C GLU A 48 -1.63 -6.01 2.35
N ILE A 49 -0.34 -5.64 2.16
CA ILE A 49 0.20 -5.30 0.84
C ILE A 49 0.00 -6.47 -0.14
N GLY A 50 0.30 -7.70 0.29
CA GLY A 50 0.08 -8.88 -0.54
C GLY A 50 -1.40 -9.09 -0.89
N ALA A 51 -2.31 -8.84 0.05
CA ALA A 51 -3.75 -8.93 -0.19
C ALA A 51 -4.20 -7.88 -1.22
N PHE A 52 -3.76 -6.62 -1.06
CA PHE A 52 -4.03 -5.54 -2.01
C PHE A 52 -3.60 -5.90 -3.44
N LEU A 53 -2.37 -6.42 -3.59
CA LEU A 53 -1.84 -6.82 -4.90
C LEU A 53 -2.66 -7.94 -5.55
N ARG A 54 -3.18 -8.91 -4.79
CA ARG A 54 -4.03 -9.98 -5.34
C ARG A 54 -5.42 -9.51 -5.77
N THR A 55 -5.93 -8.45 -5.15
CA THR A 55 -7.23 -7.86 -5.51
C THR A 55 -7.14 -6.90 -6.69
N THR A 56 -5.94 -6.43 -7.02
CA THR A 56 -5.70 -5.49 -8.10
C THR A 56 -5.33 -6.26 -9.37
N PRO A 57 -6.13 -6.20 -10.44
CA PRO A 57 -5.74 -6.80 -11.71
C PRO A 57 -4.43 -6.17 -12.19
N THR A 58 -3.37 -6.97 -12.32
CA THR A 58 -2.11 -6.51 -12.89
C THR A 58 -2.32 -6.20 -14.37
N GLY A 59 -2.53 -4.92 -14.69
CA GLY A 59 -2.45 -4.39 -16.05
C GLY A 59 -1.05 -4.41 -16.66
N ILE A 60 -0.15 -5.28 -16.18
CA ILE A 60 1.22 -5.50 -16.70
C ILE A 60 1.35 -6.94 -17.22
N GLY A 61 0.24 -7.57 -17.62
CA GLY A 61 0.26 -8.94 -18.19
C GLY A 61 -0.99 -9.41 -18.94
N ASP A 62 -2.18 -8.84 -18.67
CA ASP A 62 -3.44 -9.37 -19.20
C ASP A 62 -4.01 -8.62 -20.43
N ALA A 63 -3.19 -7.85 -21.17
CA ALA A 63 -3.57 -7.31 -22.47
C ALA A 63 -3.42 -8.32 -23.63
N GLY A 64 -3.11 -9.59 -23.33
CA GLY A 64 -2.74 -10.57 -24.36
C GLY A 64 -3.02 -12.03 -24.02
N ALA A 65 -4.09 -12.37 -23.30
CA ALA A 65 -4.53 -13.78 -23.20
C ALA A 65 -5.96 -13.95 -22.66
N ARG A 66 -6.96 -13.93 -23.54
CA ARG A 66 -8.23 -14.68 -23.53
C ARG A 66 -9.11 -14.08 -24.64
N ARG A 67 -9.17 -14.69 -25.83
CA ARG A 67 -10.10 -15.77 -26.24
C ARG A 67 -11.56 -15.44 -25.93
#